data_AF-A0A538N5Z9-F1
#
_entry.id   AF-A0A538N5Z9-F1
#
_cell.length_a   1.000
_cell.length_b   1.000
_cell.length_c   1.000
_cell.angle_alpha   90.00
_cell.angle_beta   90.00
_cell.angle_gamma   90.00
#
_symmetry.space_group_name_H-M   'P 1'
#
loop_
_entity.id
_entity.type
_entity.pdbx_description
1 polymer ?
#
loop_
_entity_poly.entity_id
_entity_poly.type
_entity_poly.pdbx_seq_one_letter_code
_entity_poly.pdbx_strand_id
1 'polypeptide(L)'
;MQHPAWCDRAECTASEGTGYHWSRRVALDPELGTDVSATLQICQGARSAAVLVDLTAHLPGLDPADDGEECTLLMGGERAVALGRMLLAVGHAATG
;
A
#
# COMPACT_ATOMS: atom_id res chain seq x y z
N MET A 1 14.61 14.31 -14.42
CA MET A 1 14.48 12.94 -13.91
C MET A 1 13.43 12.23 -14.76
N GLN A 2 13.68 11.03 -15.26
CA GLN A 2 12.72 10.31 -16.09
C GLN A 2 11.68 9.62 -15.19
N HIS A 3 10.40 9.88 -15.40
CA HIS A 3 9.32 9.25 -14.64
C HIS A 3 9.16 7.76 -15.05
N PRO A 4 8.87 6.84 -14.10
CA PRO A 4 8.52 5.47 -14.42
C PRO A 4 7.31 5.36 -15.35
N ALA A 5 7.21 4.27 -16.11
CA ALA A 5 6.13 4.06 -17.07
C ALA A 5 4.72 4.01 -16.44
N TRP A 6 4.63 3.61 -15.17
CA TRP A 6 3.39 3.57 -14.41
C TRP A 6 3.02 4.91 -13.76
N CYS A 7 3.95 5.87 -13.68
CA CYS A 7 3.80 7.10 -12.91
C CYS A 7 3.05 8.16 -13.75
N ASP A 8 1.87 8.56 -13.27
CA ASP A 8 1.20 9.77 -13.75
C ASP A 8 1.94 10.99 -13.21
N ARG A 9 2.51 11.81 -14.10
CA ARG A 9 3.32 12.97 -13.71
C ARG A 9 2.55 13.98 -12.86
N ALA A 10 1.23 14.10 -13.02
CA ALA A 10 0.44 15.07 -12.27
C ALA A 10 0.21 14.63 -10.81
N GLU A 11 0.22 13.32 -10.55
CA GLU A 11 -0.12 12.73 -9.26
C GLU A 11 1.08 12.10 -8.54
N CYS A 12 2.25 12.11 -9.19
CA CYS A 12 3.43 11.39 -8.75
C CYS A 12 4.33 12.27 -7.87
N THR A 13 4.62 11.80 -6.67
CA THR A 13 5.52 12.47 -5.73
C THR A 13 6.94 11.96 -5.94
N ALA A 14 7.87 12.84 -6.28
CA ALA A 14 9.29 12.50 -6.36
C ALA A 14 9.99 12.90 -5.06
N SER A 15 10.69 11.97 -4.42
CA SER A 15 11.50 12.25 -3.23
C SER A 15 12.82 12.91 -3.65
N GLU A 16 13.03 14.14 -3.17
CA GLU A 16 14.29 14.84 -3.33
C GLU A 16 15.42 14.08 -2.61
N GLY A 17 16.56 13.89 -3.29
CA GLY A 17 17.75 13.21 -2.75
C GLY A 17 17.81 11.69 -2.97
N THR A 18 16.67 10.99 -2.96
CA THR A 18 16.66 9.53 -3.17
C THR A 18 16.28 9.12 -4.59
N GLY A 19 15.56 10.01 -5.31
CA GLY A 19 15.07 9.74 -6.66
C GLY A 19 13.95 8.70 -6.71
N TYR A 20 13.27 8.43 -5.60
CA TYR A 20 12.07 7.60 -5.60
C TYR A 20 10.87 8.36 -6.14
N HIS A 21 10.16 7.73 -7.06
CA HIS A 21 8.85 8.14 -7.51
C HIS A 21 7.80 7.33 -6.77
N TRP A 22 6.74 8.01 -6.33
CA TRP A 22 5.61 7.42 -5.62
C TRP A 22 4.31 7.72 -6.38
N SER A 23 3.42 6.74 -6.52
CA SER A 23 2.07 6.96 -7.08
C SER A 23 1.22 7.82 -6.15
N ARG A 24 0.02 8.21 -6.58
CA ARG A 24 -1.01 8.62 -5.60
C ARG A 24 -1.28 7.48 -4.59
N ARG A 25 -1.71 7.85 -3.39
CA ARG A 25 -2.21 6.91 -2.40
C ARG A 25 -3.62 6.48 -2.77
N VAL A 26 -3.89 5.18 -2.68
CA VAL A 26 -5.22 4.60 -2.79
C VAL A 26 -5.64 4.19 -1.39
N ALA A 27 -6.73 4.75 -0.89
CA ALA A 27 -7.27 4.43 0.43
C ALA A 27 -8.41 3.42 0.31
N LEU A 28 -8.43 2.46 1.22
CA LEU A 28 -9.61 1.72 1.61
C LEU A 28 -10.20 2.46 2.82
N ASP A 29 -11.40 3.01 2.63
CA ASP A 29 -12.10 3.74 3.69
C ASP A 29 -12.34 2.84 4.92
N PRO A 30 -12.40 3.42 6.13
CA PRO A 30 -12.69 2.66 7.33
C PRO A 30 -14.00 1.87 7.23
N GLU A 31 -13.94 0.58 7.56
CA GLU A 31 -15.16 -0.22 7.69
C GLU A 31 -15.94 0.21 8.96
N LEU A 32 -17.25 0.41 8.80
CA LEU A 32 -18.13 0.78 9.91
C LEU A 32 -18.11 -0.32 10.98
N GLY A 33 -17.66 0.03 12.18
CA GLY A 33 -17.67 -0.84 13.36
C GLY A 33 -16.34 -1.53 13.67
N THR A 34 -15.34 -1.44 12.78
CA THR A 34 -13.98 -1.92 13.07
C THR A 34 -12.93 -0.82 13.02
N ASP A 35 -13.23 0.33 12.40
CA ASP A 35 -12.29 1.44 12.17
C ASP A 35 -10.98 1.01 11.46
N VAL A 36 -11.00 -0.18 10.84
CA VAL A 36 -9.91 -0.73 10.04
C VAL A 36 -9.84 0.04 8.74
N SER A 37 -8.69 0.63 8.45
CA SER A 37 -8.43 1.30 7.18
C SER A 37 -7.07 0.88 6.62
N ALA A 38 -6.89 1.06 5.32
CA ALA A 38 -5.62 0.77 4.68
C ALA A 38 -5.32 1.78 3.57
N THR A 39 -4.05 2.03 3.35
CA THR A 39 -3.58 2.81 2.20
C THR A 39 -2.53 2.02 1.43
N LEU A 40 -2.57 2.14 0.12
CA LEU A 40 -1.66 1.50 -0.82
C LEU A 40 -0.97 2.56 -1.67
N GLN A 41 0.33 2.38 -1.89
CA GLN A 41 1.12 3.22 -2.79
C GLN A 41 2.14 2.38 -3.54
N ILE A 42 2.45 2.76 -4.77
CA ILE A 42 3.53 2.16 -5.55
C ILE A 42 4.74 3.08 -5.49
N CYS A 43 5.94 2.51 -5.34
CA CYS A 43 7.17 3.27 -5.45
C CYS A 43 8.23 2.59 -6.31
N GLN A 44 9.07 3.42 -6.94
CA GLN A 44 10.23 2.97 -7.71
C GLN A 44 11.35 3.99 -7.63
N GLY A 45 12.54 3.54 -7.27
CA GLY A 45 13.75 4.37 -7.17
C GLY A 45 14.44 4.60 -8.51
N ALA A 46 15.06 5.77 -8.71
CA ALA A 46 15.84 6.07 -9.91
C ALA A 46 17.01 5.09 -10.16
N ARG A 47 17.50 4.41 -9.11
CA ARG A 47 18.59 3.42 -9.16
C ARG A 47 18.11 1.97 -9.19
N SER A 48 16.80 1.72 -9.12
CA SER A 48 16.24 0.38 -9.07
C SER A 48 15.09 0.25 -10.06
N ALA A 49 15.14 -0.78 -10.90
CA ALA A 49 13.99 -1.16 -11.71
C ALA A 49 12.87 -1.83 -10.88
N ALA A 50 13.14 -2.15 -9.61
CA ALA A 50 12.16 -2.82 -8.76
C ALA A 50 11.01 -1.87 -8.41
N VAL A 51 9.81 -2.30 -8.77
CA VAL A 51 8.56 -1.70 -8.31
C VAL A 51 8.21 -2.32 -6.96
N LEU A 52 8.04 -1.45 -5.97
CA LEU A 52 7.61 -1.83 -4.63
C LEU A 52 6.18 -1.32 -4.41
N VAL A 53 5.45 -2.05 -3.58
CA VAL A 53 4.13 -1.69 -3.09
C VAL A 53 4.25 -1.50 -1.60
N ASP A 54 3.83 -0.32 -1.15
CA ASP A 54 3.72 0.09 0.23
C ASP A 54 2.26 -0.09 0.67
N LEU A 55 2.04 -0.89 1.70
CA LEU A 55 0.75 -1.08 2.36
C LEU A 55 0.87 -0.58 3.80
N THR A 56 0.11 0.47 4.13
CA THR A 56 -0.05 0.93 5.51
C THR A 56 -1.46 0.59 5.96
N ALA A 57 -1.60 -0.21 7.02
CA ALA A 57 -2.88 -0.57 7.61
C ALA A 57 -2.99 -0.01 9.03
N HIS A 58 -4.14 0.60 9.32
CA HIS A 58 -4.52 0.98 10.67
C HIS A 58 -5.52 -0.07 11.18
N LEU A 59 -5.16 -0.76 12.25
CA LEU A 59 -5.90 -1.92 12.76
C LEU A 59 -6.25 -1.74 14.25
N PRO A 60 -7.16 -0.81 14.59
CA PRO A 60 -7.43 -0.47 15.97
C PRO A 60 -8.12 -1.63 16.70
N GLY A 61 -7.73 -1.89 17.95
CA GLY A 61 -8.43 -2.81 18.84
C GLY A 61 -8.27 -4.31 18.53
N LEU A 62 -7.36 -4.71 17.64
CA LEU A 62 -6.97 -6.12 17.50
C LEU A 62 -6.10 -6.60 18.68
N ASP A 63 -5.40 -5.68 19.35
CA ASP A 63 -4.77 -5.90 20.65
C ASP A 63 -5.29 -4.83 21.62
N PRO A 64 -5.88 -5.20 22.78
CA PRO A 64 -6.34 -4.25 23.78
C PRO A 64 -5.21 -3.39 24.42
N ALA A 65 -3.95 -3.70 24.16
CA ALA A 65 -2.80 -2.89 24.54
C ALA A 65 -2.30 -1.93 23.43
N ASP A 66 -2.82 -2.08 22.21
CA ASP A 66 -2.37 -1.34 21.02
C ASP A 66 -3.24 -0.09 20.84
N ASP A 67 -2.59 1.07 20.74
CA ASP A 67 -3.23 2.37 20.59
C ASP A 67 -3.63 2.67 19.13
N GLY A 68 -3.50 1.68 18.23
CA GLY A 68 -3.81 1.79 16.82
C GLY A 68 -2.55 2.04 15.99
N GLU A 69 -1.48 1.29 16.25
CA GLU A 69 -0.23 1.46 15.52
C GLU A 69 -0.43 1.18 14.01
N GLU A 70 0.09 2.10 13.17
CA GLU A 70 0.09 1.92 11.73
C GLU A 70 1.09 0.84 11.32
N CYS A 71 0.58 -0.30 10.84
CA CYS A 71 1.39 -1.38 10.33
C CYS A 71 1.79 -1.10 8.87
N THR A 72 3.09 -0.89 8.62
CA THR A 72 3.61 -0.67 7.27
C THR A 72 4.35 -1.89 6.74
N LEU A 73 3.98 -2.33 5.53
CA LEU A 73 4.59 -3.46 4.84
C LEU A 73 5.02 -3.04 3.42
N LEU A 74 6.33 -3.08 3.16
CA LEU A 74 6.91 -2.84 1.85
C LEU A 74 7.23 -4.16 1.15
N MET A 75 6.74 -4.35 -0.07
CA MET A 75 6.91 -5.61 -0.80
C MET A 75 7.13 -5.41 -2.30
N GLY A 76 7.80 -6.35 -2.96
CA GLY A 76 7.89 -6.35 -4.43
C GLY A 76 6.54 -6.63 -5.10
N GLY A 77 6.36 -6.13 -6.33
CA GLY A 77 5.09 -6.24 -7.06
C GLY A 77 4.50 -7.65 -7.17
N GLU A 78 5.32 -8.69 -7.38
CA GLU A 78 4.84 -10.08 -7.43
C GLU A 78 4.22 -10.55 -6.10
N ARG A 79 4.85 -10.17 -4.98
CA ARG A 79 4.33 -10.50 -3.63
C ARG A 79 3.06 -9.73 -3.34
N ALA A 80 2.96 -8.47 -3.76
CA ALA A 80 1.73 -7.68 -3.63
C ALA A 80 0.56 -8.30 -4.38
N VAL A 81 0.80 -8.77 -5.62
CA VAL A 81 -0.23 -9.47 -6.40
C VAL A 81 -0.65 -10.77 -5.72
N ALA A 82 0.30 -11.55 -5.18
CA ALA A 82 -0.02 -12.78 -4.46
C ALA A 82 -0.87 -12.49 -3.20
N LEU A 83 -0.49 -11.50 -2.39
CA LEU A 83 -1.25 -11.08 -1.22
C LEU A 83 -2.67 -10.62 -1.61
N GLY A 84 -2.81 -9.79 -2.64
CA GLY A 84 -4.11 -9.33 -3.12
C GLY A 84 -5.03 -10.49 -3.53
N ARG A 85 -4.49 -11.51 -4.20
CA ARG A 85 -5.26 -12.73 -4.54
C ARG A 85 -5.70 -13.51 -3.30
N MET A 86 -4.85 -13.61 -2.28
CA MET A 86 -5.21 -14.27 -1.02
C MET A 86 -6.33 -13.52 -0.30
N LEU A 87 -6.23 -12.19 -0.22
CA LEU A 87 -7.27 -11.35 0.40
C LEU A 87 -8.61 -11.50 -0.31
N LEU A 88 -8.63 -11.47 -1.65
CA LEU A 88 -9.84 -11.69 -2.42
C LEU A 88 -10.43 -13.09 -2.17
N ALA A 89 -9.60 -14.14 -2.13
CA ALA A 89 -10.08 -15.50 -1.90
C ALA A 89 -10.74 -15.64 -0.51
N VAL A 90 -10.10 -15.10 0.54
CA VAL A 90 -10.64 -15.14 1.91
C VAL A 90 -11.91 -14.29 2.02
N GLY A 91 -11.93 -13.10 1.44
CA GLY A 91 -13.09 -12.20 1.47
C GLY A 91 -14.34 -12.81 0.82
N HIS A 92 -14.20 -13.47 -0.33
CA HIS A 92 -15.30 -14.21 -0.95
C HIS A 92 -15.79 -15.36 -0.06
N ALA A 93 -14.90 -16.08 0.63
CA ALA A 93 -15.30 -17.15 1.54
C ALA A 93 -16.00 -16.64 2.81
N ALA A 94 -15.73 -15.40 3.23
CA ALA A 94 -16.36 -14.78 4.39
C ALA A 94 -17.74 -14.16 4.09
N THR A 95 -18.04 -13.88 2.82
CA THR A 95 -19.25 -13.14 2.39
C THR A 95 -20.19 -13.95 1.49
N GLY A 96 -19.80 -15.14 1.06
CA GLY A 96 -20.62 -16.08 0.27
C GLY A 96 -21.25 -17.16 1.14
#